data_AF-A0A7Y2UBX5-F1
#
_entry.id   AF-A0A7Y2UBX5-F1
#
_cell.length_a   1.000
_cell.length_b   1.000
_cell.length_c   1.000
_cell.angle_alpha   90.00
_cell.angle_beta   90.00
_cell.angle_gamma   90.00
#
_symmetry.space_group_name_H-M   'P 1'
#
loop_
_entity.id
_entity.type
_entity.pdbx_description
1 polymer ?
#
loop_
_entity_poly.entity_id
_entity_poly.type
_entity_poly.pdbx_seq_one_letter_code
_entity_poly.pdbx_strand_id
1 'polypeptide(L)' 'DALGGMGALATGISGSGPTIFCVADDSRVAESAAQWLRQHYLQNDKGFVHICRADLAGAREV' A
#
# COMPACT_ATOMS: atom_id res chain seq x y z
N ASP A 1 9.24 -0.18 11.67
CA ASP A 1 9.84 0.19 10.36
C ASP A 1 9.35 1.58 9.96
N ALA A 2 9.77 2.12 8.81
CA ALA A 2 9.43 3.50 8.41
C ALA A 2 7.91 3.74 8.33
N LEU A 3 7.17 2.76 7.81
CA LEU A 3 5.72 2.83 7.67
C LEU A 3 5.00 2.76 9.02
N GLY A 4 5.44 1.90 9.94
CA GLY A 4 4.92 1.89 11.31
C GLY A 4 5.17 3.22 12.03
N GLY A 5 6.31 3.88 11.78
CA GLY A 5 6.60 5.23 12.28
C GLY A 5 5.68 6.33 11.75
N MET A 6 5.05 6.10 10.59
CA MET A 6 4.05 7.01 10.00
C MET A 6 2.62 6.75 10.50
N GLY A 7 2.43 5.71 11.34
CA GLY A 7 1.11 5.33 11.84
C GLY A 7 0.43 4.19 11.05
N ALA A 8 1.17 3.45 10.21
CA ALA A 8 0.63 2.23 9.62
C ALA A 8 0.29 1.21 10.73
N LEU A 9 -0.91 0.63 10.65
CA LEU A 9 -1.40 -0.37 11.61
C LEU A 9 -0.69 -1.71 11.45
N ALA A 10 -0.41 -2.09 10.20
CA ALA A 10 0.31 -3.30 9.86
C ALA A 10 0.95 -3.17 8.48
N THR A 11 2.09 -3.83 8.29
CA THR A 11 2.80 -3.89 7.01
C THR A 11 3.34 -5.29 6.78
N GLY A 12 3.44 -5.69 5.53
CA GLY A 12 3.96 -7.01 5.19
C GLY A 12 4.00 -7.29 3.70
N ILE A 13 4.41 -8.50 3.36
CA ILE A 13 4.44 -8.99 1.99
C ILE A 13 3.02 -9.40 1.58
N SER A 14 2.57 -8.92 0.43
CA SER A 14 1.32 -9.36 -0.19
C SER A 14 1.58 -10.60 -1.05
N GLY A 15 0.95 -11.73 -0.69
CA GLY A 15 1.20 -13.02 -1.33
C GLY A 15 2.64 -13.50 -1.11
N SER A 16 3.31 -13.92 -2.18
CA SER A 16 4.74 -14.30 -2.16
C SER A 16 5.69 -13.12 -2.38
N GLY A 17 5.16 -11.90 -2.53
CA GLY A 17 5.94 -10.73 -2.94
C GLY A 17 6.24 -10.70 -4.44
N PRO A 18 6.89 -9.63 -4.94
CA PRO A 18 7.51 -8.54 -4.18
C PRO A 18 6.54 -7.42 -3.76
N THR A 19 5.23 -7.54 -3.96
CA THR A 19 4.28 -6.50 -3.50
C THR A 19 4.28 -6.38 -1.97
N ILE A 20 4.28 -5.16 -1.45
CA ILE A 20 4.08 -4.85 -0.02
C ILE A 20 2.66 -4.34 0.19
N PHE A 21 2.01 -4.77 1.26
CA PHE A 21 0.80 -4.14 1.76
C PHE A 21 1.09 -3.27 2.99
N CYS A 22 0.31 -2.20 3.16
CA CYS A 22 0.33 -1.30 4.30
C CYS A 22 -1.12 -1.00 4.69
N VAL A 23 -1.52 -1.33 5.91
CA VAL A 23 -2.86 -1.09 6.45
C VAL A 23 -2.84 0.24 7.21
N ALA A 24 -3.78 1.12 6.90
CA ALA A 24 -4.01 2.38 7.60
C ALA A 24 -5.52 2.63 7.74
N ASP A 25 -5.93 3.26 8.83
CA ASP A 25 -7.30 3.69 9.11
C ASP A 25 -7.53 5.20 8.88
N ASP A 26 -6.46 5.98 8.69
CA ASP A 26 -6.49 7.40 8.32
C ASP A 26 -5.96 7.60 6.89
N SER A 27 -6.69 8.36 6.07
CA SER A 27 -6.31 8.65 4.68
C SER A 27 -4.96 9.37 4.57
N ARG A 28 -4.62 10.24 5.53
CA ARG A 28 -3.34 10.98 5.55
C ARG A 28 -2.16 10.06 5.78
N VAL A 29 -2.34 9.03 6.61
CA VAL A 29 -1.34 7.97 6.82
C VAL A 29 -1.18 7.17 5.52
N ALA A 30 -2.29 6.78 4.87
CA ALA A 30 -2.25 6.06 3.60
C ALA A 30 -1.54 6.85 2.48
N GLU A 31 -1.76 8.16 2.40
CA GLU A 31 -1.08 9.06 1.46
C GLU A 31 0.42 9.18 1.75
N SER A 32 0.79 9.37 3.01
CA SER A 32 2.19 9.47 3.46
C SER A 32 2.95 8.17 3.18
N ALA A 33 2.34 7.03 3.52
CA ALA A 33 2.88 5.70 3.22
C ALA A 33 3.04 5.49 1.70
N ALA A 34 2.03 5.88 0.91
CA ALA A 34 2.09 5.74 -0.53
C ALA A 34 3.21 6.58 -1.15
N GLN A 35 3.41 7.81 -0.68
CA GLN A 35 4.52 8.65 -1.10
C GLN A 35 5.88 8.03 -0.75
N TRP A 36 6.02 7.54 0.50
CA TRP A 36 7.25 6.90 0.94
C TRP A 36 7.57 5.65 0.11
N LEU A 37 6.58 4.78 -0.13
CA LEU A 37 6.76 3.59 -0.98
C LEU A 37 7.15 3.96 -2.41
N ARG A 38 6.62 5.05 -2.98
CA ARG A 38 7.04 5.52 -4.31
C ARG A 38 8.49 5.97 -4.37
N GLN A 39 9.00 6.54 -3.29
CA GLN A 39 10.37 7.06 -3.24
C GLN A 39 11.40 5.99 -2.85
N HIS A 40 11.00 5.03 -2.02
CA HIS A 40 11.96 4.12 -1.37
C HIS A 40 11.78 2.65 -1.74
N TYR A 41 10.61 2.23 -2.22
CA TYR A 41 10.35 0.83 -2.57
C TYR A 41 10.31 0.58 -4.07
N LEU A 42 9.76 1.54 -4.83
CA LEU A 42 9.71 1.47 -6.28
C LEU A 42 11.12 1.41 -6.89
N GLN A 43 11.43 0.31 -7.57
CA GLN A 43 12.76 0.06 -8.15
C GLN A 43 12.91 0.57 -9.58
N ASN A 44 11.79 0.74 -10.30
CA ASN A 44 11.76 1.17 -11.69
C ASN A 44 10.38 1.71 -12.06
N ASP A 45 10.26 2.16 -13.30
CA ASP A 45 9.07 2.74 -13.91
C ASP A 45 7.90 1.77 -14.17
N LYS A 46 8.13 0.46 -14.06
CA LYS A 46 7.08 -0.55 -14.27
C LYS A 46 6.26 -0.84 -13.02
N GLY A 47 6.77 -0.49 -11.84
CA GLY A 47 6.04 -0.68 -10.59
C GLY A 47 5.08 0.49 -10.31
N PHE A 48 4.18 0.29 -9.37
CA PHE A 48 3.23 1.32 -8.93
C PHE A 48 2.90 1.21 -7.45
N VAL A 49 2.27 2.26 -6.93
CA VAL A 49 1.72 2.29 -5.57
C VAL A 49 0.29 2.81 -5.66
N HIS A 50 -0.66 2.00 -5.19
CA HIS A 50 -2.08 2.31 -5.14
C HIS A 50 -2.58 2.30 -3.70
N ILE A 51 -3.44 3.27 -3.39
CA ILE A 51 -4.24 3.27 -2.17
C ILE A 51 -5.56 2.59 -2.53
N CYS A 52 -5.88 1.51 -1.83
CA CYS A 52 -7.06 0.70 -2.09
C CYS A 52 -7.91 0.57 -0.82
N ARG A 53 -9.17 0.18 -1.02
CA ARG A 53 -10.05 -0.35 0.04
C ARG A 53 -10.41 -1.78 -0.31
N ALA A 54 -10.82 -2.56 0.69
CA ALA A 54 -11.34 -3.91 0.44
C ALA A 54 -12.52 -3.83 -0.55
N ASP A 55 -12.41 -4.56 -1.66
CA ASP A 55 -13.53 -4.74 -2.58
C ASP A 55 -14.46 -5.81 -2.01
N LEU A 56 -15.65 -5.40 -1.58
CA LEU A 56 -16.65 -6.29 -0.99
C LEU A 56 -17.59 -6.90 -2.04
N ALA A 57 -17.58 -6.40 -3.27
CA ALA A 57 -18.45 -6.88 -4.35
C ALA A 57 -17.77 -7.93 -5.22
N GLY A 58 -16.45 -7.87 -5.37
CA GLY A 58 -15.70 -8.77 -6.25
C GLY A 58 -16.01 -8.52 -7.74
N ALA A 59 -15.98 -9.59 -8.54
CA ALA A 59 -16.20 -9.50 -9.98
C ALA A 59 -17.68 -9.19 -10.31
N ARG A 60 -17.91 -8.26 -11.26
CA ARG A 60 -19.24 -7.84 -11.74
C ARG A 60 -19.20 -7.44 -13.21
N GLU A 61 -20.34 -7.49 -13.89
CA GLU A 61 -20.49 -6.93 -15.24
C GLU A 61 -20.26 -5.42 -15.22
N VAL A 62 -19.68 -4.91 -16.32
CA VAL A 62 -19.37 -3.49 -16.54
C VAL A 62 -20.42 -2.83 -17.44
#